data_AF-A0A932NAQ1-F1
#
_entry.id   AF-A0A932NAQ1-F1
#
_cell.length_a   1.000
_cell.length_b   1.000
_cell.length_c   1.000
_cell.angle_alpha   90.00
_cell.angle_beta   90.00
_cell.angle_gamma   90.00
#
_symmetry.space_group_name_H-M   'P 1'
#
loop_
_entity.id
_entity.type
_entity.pdbx_description
1 polymer ?
#
loop_
_entity_poly.entity_id
_entity_poly.type
_entity_poly.pdbx_seq_one_letter_code
_entity_poly.pdbx_strand_id
1 'polypeptide(L)'
;MFLFYFSISLAVVSSALYHLFQKLTPVNANPALALLVTYATSLVLCLGLIPFYPIKDGLSNAFKQLNWASLALAFALVGLEMGFLLVYRSGWNLGIAGTVTNVASALILIPVGLLLFKDKITLTNLIGVVVCIVGLVMVNRK
;
A
#
# COMPACT_ATOMS: atom_id res chain seq x y z
N MET A 1 9.97 14.57 -16.13
CA MET A 1 8.75 15.18 -15.53
C MET A 1 7.49 14.37 -15.81
N PHE A 2 7.19 13.97 -17.05
CA PHE A 2 6.01 13.14 -17.37
C PHE A 2 5.89 11.86 -16.53
N LEU A 3 6.97 11.06 -16.45
CA LEU A 3 6.97 9.81 -15.67
C LEU A 3 6.66 10.02 -14.17
N PHE A 4 7.08 11.15 -13.61
CA PHE A 4 6.86 11.50 -12.21
C PHE A 4 5.38 11.79 -11.93
N TYR A 5 4.76 12.63 -12.77
CA TYR A 5 3.33 12.93 -12.62
C TYR A 5 2.46 11.71 -12.97
N PHE A 6 2.86 10.92 -13.96
CA PHE A 6 2.15 9.71 -14.33
C PHE A 6 2.22 8.66 -13.23
N SER A 7 3.39 8.37 -12.66
CA SER A 7 3.55 7.36 -11.62
C SER A 7 2.78 7.72 -10.35
N ILE A 8 2.81 8.99 -9.93
CA ILE A 8 2.08 9.41 -8.74
C ILE A 8 0.58 9.43 -8.98
N SER A 9 0.12 9.84 -10.16
CA SER A 9 -1.30 9.80 -10.51
C SER A 9 -1.82 8.35 -10.53
N LEU A 10 -1.07 7.44 -11.14
CA LEU A 10 -1.41 6.02 -11.17
C LEU A 10 -1.49 5.43 -9.76
N ALA A 11 -0.56 5.78 -8.87
CA ALA A 11 -0.56 5.32 -7.48
C ALA A 11 -1.79 5.83 -6.70
N VAL A 12 -2.14 7.12 -6.85
CA VAL A 12 -3.31 7.72 -6.17
C VAL A 12 -4.61 7.09 -6.67
N VAL A 13 -4.79 6.95 -7.98
CA VAL A 13 -5.98 6.33 -8.57
C VAL A 13 -6.10 4.87 -8.13
N SER A 14 -4.99 4.12 -8.15
CA SER A 14 -4.97 2.72 -7.71
C SER A 14 -5.30 2.59 -6.22
N SER A 15 -4.79 3.48 -5.37
CA SER A 15 -5.10 3.51 -3.94
C SER A 15 -6.59 3.82 -3.68
N ALA A 16 -7.17 4.76 -4.42
CA ALA A 16 -8.60 5.06 -4.31
C ALA A 16 -9.48 3.85 -4.70
N LEU A 17 -9.15 3.20 -5.83
CA LEU A 17 -9.83 1.99 -6.28
C LEU A 17 -9.66 0.83 -5.29
N TYR A 18 -8.46 0.67 -4.72
CA TYR A 18 -8.18 -0.32 -3.69
C TYR A 18 -9.16 -0.19 -2.53
N HIS A 19 -9.25 0.99 -1.92
CA HIS A 19 -10.17 1.23 -0.81
C HIS A 19 -11.63 1.00 -1.21
N LEU A 20 -12.03 1.46 -2.41
CA LEU A 20 -13.40 1.31 -2.92
C LEU A 20 -13.78 -0.17 -3.06
N PHE A 21 -12.97 -0.98 -3.73
CA PHE A 21 -13.26 -2.40 -3.94
C PHE A 21 -13.16 -3.22 -2.66
N GLN A 22 -12.23 -2.87 -1.77
CA GLN A 22 -12.15 -3.42 -0.42
C GLN A 22 -13.45 -3.19 0.37
N LYS A 23 -14.01 -1.97 0.34
CA LYS A 23 -15.29 -1.65 0.98
C LYS A 23 -16.47 -2.40 0.35
N LEU A 24 -16.46 -2.58 -0.97
CA LEU A 24 -17.49 -3.31 -1.71
C LEU A 24 -17.38 -4.83 -1.55
N THR A 25 -16.26 -5.33 -1.02
CA THR A 25 -16.06 -6.77 -0.83
C THR A 25 -17.07 -7.29 0.20
N PRO A 26 -17.84 -8.35 -0.12
CA PRO A 26 -18.93 -8.82 0.74
C PRO A 26 -18.43 -9.17 2.15
N VAL A 27 -19.14 -8.64 3.16
CA VAL A 27 -18.83 -8.90 4.59
C VAL A 27 -19.01 -10.39 4.92
N ASN A 28 -19.94 -11.06 4.24
CA ASN A 28 -20.26 -12.48 4.44
C ASN A 28 -19.29 -13.44 3.74
N ALA A 29 -18.45 -12.96 2.83
CA ALA A 29 -17.46 -13.81 2.16
C ALA A 29 -16.33 -14.20 3.12
N ASN A 30 -15.79 -15.41 2.99
CA ASN A 30 -14.61 -15.82 3.75
C ASN A 30 -13.41 -14.92 3.33
N PRO A 31 -12.76 -14.19 4.25
CA PRO A 31 -11.62 -13.33 3.95
C PRO A 31 -10.50 -14.06 3.22
N ALA A 32 -10.17 -15.28 3.63
CA ALA A 32 -9.09 -16.05 3.01
C ALA A 32 -9.40 -16.40 1.54
N LEU A 33 -10.66 -16.72 1.24
CA LEU A 33 -11.08 -17.01 -0.14
C LEU A 33 -11.06 -15.75 -1.00
N ALA A 34 -11.53 -14.62 -0.47
CA ALA A 34 -11.49 -13.34 -1.17
C ALA A 34 -10.05 -12.95 -1.53
N LEU A 35 -9.12 -13.08 -0.59
CA LEU A 35 -7.69 -12.81 -0.82
C LEU A 35 -7.09 -13.76 -1.84
N LEU A 36 -7.39 -15.06 -1.74
CA LEU A 36 -6.90 -16.05 -2.69
C LEU A 36 -7.30 -15.69 -4.12
N VAL A 37 -8.56 -15.29 -4.34
CA VAL A 37 -9.05 -14.84 -5.65
C VAL A 37 -8.36 -13.55 -6.09
N THR A 38 -8.18 -12.57 -5.19
CA THR A 38 -7.46 -11.32 -5.49
C THR A 38 -6.02 -11.58 -5.92
N TYR A 39 -5.29 -12.45 -5.21
CA TYR A 39 -3.90 -12.77 -5.56
C TYR A 39 -3.79 -13.63 -6.82
N ALA A 40 -4.71 -14.57 -7.03
CA ALA A 40 -4.77 -15.34 -8.27
C ALA A 40 -4.99 -14.43 -9.48
N THR A 41 -5.92 -13.46 -9.35
CA THR A 41 -6.19 -12.47 -10.40
C THR A 41 -4.98 -11.55 -10.61
N SER A 42 -4.36 -11.08 -9.53
CA SER A 42 -3.14 -10.26 -9.58
C SER A 42 -1.99 -10.99 -10.27
N LEU A 43 -1.82 -12.29 -10.02
CA LEU A 43 -0.81 -13.12 -10.68
C LEU A 43 -1.02 -13.16 -12.19
N VAL A 44 -2.27 -13.35 -12.65
CA VAL A 44 -2.59 -13.35 -14.09
C VAL A 44 -2.27 -11.99 -14.72
N LEU A 45 -2.61 -10.89 -14.05
CA LEU A 45 -2.28 -9.54 -14.51
C LEU A 45 -0.76 -9.32 -14.59
N CYS A 46 0.00 -9.79 -13.59
CA CYS A 46 1.46 -9.72 -13.60
C CYS A 46 2.07 -10.52 -14.77
N LEU A 47 1.54 -11.71 -15.07
CA LEU A 47 1.98 -12.48 -16.24
C LEU A 47 1.74 -11.71 -17.55
N GLY A 48 0.63 -10.97 -17.65
CA GLY A 48 0.31 -10.11 -18.79
C GLY A 48 1.26 -8.91 -18.97
N LEU A 49 2.02 -8.53 -17.93
CA LEU A 49 3.02 -7.45 -18.01
C LEU A 49 4.38 -7.90 -18.55
N ILE A 50 4.68 -9.21 -18.55
CA ILE A 50 5.93 -9.77 -19.06
C ILE A 50 6.28 -9.30 -20.49
N PRO A 51 5.35 -9.23 -21.48
CA PRO A 51 5.69 -8.71 -22.81
C PRO A 51 6.09 -7.22 -22.82
N PHE A 52 5.60 -6.41 -21.87
CA PHE A 52 6.00 -5.00 -21.75
C PHE A 52 7.35 -4.81 -21.05
N TYR A 53 7.71 -5.75 -20.15
CA TYR A 53 8.97 -5.75 -19.42
C TYR A 53 9.71 -7.09 -19.62
N PRO A 54 10.31 -7.30 -20.81
CA PRO A 54 10.86 -8.60 -21.19
C PRO A 54 12.08 -8.97 -20.32
N ILE A 55 12.12 -10.24 -19.92
CA ILE A 55 13.23 -10.84 -19.17
C ILE A 55 14.38 -11.10 -20.14
N LYS A 56 15.40 -10.23 -20.14
CA LYS A 56 16.51 -10.27 -21.11
C LYS A 56 17.58 -11.32 -20.76
N ASP A 57 17.85 -11.54 -19.48
CA ASP A 57 18.97 -12.37 -19.02
C ASP A 57 18.59 -13.83 -18.68
N GLY A 58 17.39 -14.26 -19.10
CA GLY A 58 16.82 -15.58 -18.80
C GLY A 58 16.15 -15.67 -17.42
N LEU A 59 15.15 -16.55 -17.31
CA LEU A 59 14.32 -16.72 -16.10
C LEU A 59 15.14 -17.02 -14.84
N SER A 60 16.15 -17.88 -14.93
CA SER A 60 16.98 -18.24 -13.77
C SER A 60 17.75 -17.03 -13.19
N ASN A 61 18.28 -16.15 -14.04
CA ASN A 61 18.97 -14.95 -13.57
C ASN A 61 17.99 -13.90 -13.02
N ALA A 62 16.80 -13.77 -13.61
CA ALA A 62 15.76 -12.90 -13.06
C ALA A 62 15.34 -13.32 -11.64
N PHE A 63 15.20 -14.64 -11.39
CA PHE A 63 14.93 -15.15 -10.04
C PHE A 63 16.08 -14.91 -9.06
N LYS A 64 17.34 -14.93 -9.52
CA LYS A 64 18.51 -14.60 -8.68
C LYS A 64 18.59 -13.12 -8.32
N GLN A 65 18.00 -12.23 -9.13
CA GLN A 65 17.91 -10.81 -8.82
C GLN A 65 16.83 -10.49 -7.79
N LEU A 66 15.89 -11.41 -7.53
CA LEU A 66 14.91 -11.26 -6.46
C LEU A 66 15.60 -11.41 -5.10
N ASN A 67 15.28 -10.52 -4.19
CA ASN A 67 15.81 -10.53 -2.82
C ASN A 67 14.73 -10.99 -1.84
N TRP A 68 15.12 -11.27 -0.60
CA TRP A 68 14.22 -11.59 0.51
C TRP A 68 13.16 -10.49 0.75
N ALA A 69 13.44 -9.25 0.32
CA ALA A 69 12.48 -8.16 0.29
C ALA A 69 11.18 -8.51 -0.46
N SER A 70 11.24 -9.30 -1.55
CA SER A 70 10.06 -9.72 -2.30
C SER A 70 9.17 -10.67 -1.48
N LEU A 71 9.77 -11.55 -0.67
CA LEU A 71 9.05 -12.43 0.25
C LEU A 71 8.44 -11.63 1.43
N ALA A 72 9.21 -10.72 2.01
CA ALA A 72 8.72 -9.84 3.08
C ALA A 72 7.55 -8.96 2.59
N LEU A 73 7.63 -8.47 1.35
CA LEU A 73 6.57 -7.68 0.72
C LEU A 73 5.29 -8.50 0.51
N ALA A 74 5.39 -9.77 0.12
CA ALA A 74 4.22 -10.65 0.03
C ALA A 74 3.50 -10.79 1.38
N PHE A 75 4.25 -10.98 2.48
CA PHE A 75 3.68 -11.04 3.82
C PHE A 75 3.01 -9.72 4.23
N ALA A 76 3.66 -8.59 3.93
CA ALA A 76 3.09 -7.26 4.20
C ALA A 76 1.81 -7.00 3.41
N LEU A 77 1.74 -7.41 2.14
CA LEU A 77 0.53 -7.28 1.31
C LEU A 77 -0.64 -8.06 1.90
N VAL A 78 -0.42 -9.31 2.34
CA VAL A 78 -1.49 -10.12 2.94
C VAL A 78 -2.02 -9.47 4.22
N GLY A 79 -1.11 -8.97 5.07
CA GLY A 79 -1.48 -8.23 6.28
C GLY A 79 -2.25 -6.95 5.97
N LEU A 80 -1.84 -6.20 4.94
CA LEU A 80 -2.48 -4.97 4.50
C LEU A 80 -3.91 -5.24 4.01
N GLU A 81 -4.08 -6.23 3.14
CA GLU A 81 -5.37 -6.60 2.60
C GLU A 81 -6.33 -7.10 3.70
N MET A 82 -5.87 -7.99 4.59
CA MET A 82 -6.63 -8.43 5.76
C MET A 82 -7.00 -7.26 6.68
N GLY A 83 -6.05 -6.37 6.95
CA GLY A 83 -6.24 -5.23 7.84
C GLY A 83 -7.32 -4.29 7.34
N PHE A 84 -7.26 -3.87 6.08
CA PHE A 84 -8.29 -3.00 5.50
C PHE A 84 -9.65 -3.69 5.40
N LEU A 85 -9.68 -4.99 5.13
CA LEU A 85 -10.92 -5.75 5.01
C LEU A 85 -11.63 -5.79 6.37
N LEU A 86 -10.88 -5.96 7.46
CA LEU A 86 -11.40 -5.87 8.84
C LEU A 86 -11.85 -4.44 9.21
N VAL A 87 -11.09 -3.42 8.80
CA VAL A 87 -11.46 -2.00 9.03
C VAL A 87 -12.78 -1.67 8.36
N TYR A 88 -13.00 -2.10 7.11
CA TYR A 88 -14.26 -1.84 6.43
C TYR A 88 -15.41 -2.68 6.95
N ARG A 89 -15.16 -3.94 7.37
CA ARG A 89 -16.18 -4.78 8.02
C ARG A 89 -16.60 -4.27 9.39
N SER A 90 -15.71 -3.59 10.13
CA SER A 90 -16.05 -2.92 11.38
C SER A 90 -16.82 -1.60 11.20
N GLY A 91 -17.17 -1.25 9.96
CA GLY A 91 -18.05 -0.12 9.65
C GLY A 91 -17.35 1.22 9.49
N TRP A 92 -16.01 1.24 9.41
CA TRP A 92 -15.29 2.50 9.21
C TRP A 92 -15.63 3.17 7.87
N ASN A 93 -15.64 4.50 7.89
CA ASN A 93 -15.80 5.31 6.68
C ASN A 93 -14.57 5.22 5.77
N LEU A 94 -14.81 5.23 4.45
CA LEU A 94 -13.77 5.04 3.44
C LEU A 94 -12.62 6.04 3.59
N GLY A 95 -12.97 7.33 3.66
CA GLY A 95 -12.01 8.41 3.79
C GLY A 95 -11.26 8.39 5.13
N ILE A 96 -11.98 8.22 6.24
CA ILE A 96 -11.38 8.23 7.58
C ILE A 96 -10.40 7.07 7.76
N ALA A 97 -10.78 5.85 7.35
CA ALA A 97 -9.91 4.68 7.41
C ALA A 97 -8.61 4.90 6.62
N GLY A 98 -8.72 5.32 5.36
CA GLY A 98 -7.55 5.55 4.50
C GLY A 98 -6.64 6.66 5.05
N THR A 99 -7.20 7.77 5.53
CA THR A 99 -6.43 8.87 6.13
C THR A 99 -5.71 8.43 7.40
N VAL A 100 -6.39 7.71 8.30
CA VAL A 100 -5.80 7.24 9.55
C VAL A 100 -4.64 6.28 9.29
N THR A 101 -4.85 5.30 8.41
CA THR A 101 -3.79 4.34 8.09
C THR A 101 -2.60 5.02 7.42
N ASN A 102 -2.83 5.91 6.44
CA ASN A 102 -1.74 6.61 5.75
C ASN A 102 -0.93 7.51 6.70
N VAL A 103 -1.60 8.26 7.58
CA VAL A 103 -0.91 9.10 8.57
C VAL A 103 -0.14 8.24 9.56
N ALA A 104 -0.75 7.17 10.10
CA ALA A 104 -0.08 6.26 11.03
C ALA A 104 1.14 5.57 10.38
N SER A 105 1.00 5.08 9.14
CA SER A 105 2.11 4.50 8.38
C SER A 105 3.21 5.53 8.12
N ALA A 106 2.88 6.78 7.77
CA ALA A 106 3.86 7.85 7.60
C ALA A 106 4.65 8.11 8.90
N LEU A 107 3.97 8.15 10.06
CA LEU A 107 4.61 8.32 11.37
C LEU A 107 5.58 7.20 11.71
N ILE A 108 5.31 5.97 11.27
CA ILE A 108 6.22 4.82 11.45
C ILE A 108 7.37 4.87 10.42
N LEU A 109 7.08 5.24 9.18
CA LEU A 109 8.06 5.27 8.10
C LEU A 109 9.11 6.38 8.28
N ILE A 110 8.77 7.49 8.93
CA ILE A 110 9.72 8.59 9.18
C ILE A 110 10.93 8.16 10.03
N PRO A 111 10.78 7.58 11.23
CA PRO A 111 11.91 7.09 12.01
C PRO A 111 12.61 5.92 11.33
N VAL A 112 11.89 5.07 10.58
CA VAL A 112 12.48 3.98 9.80
C VAL A 112 13.37 4.53 8.67
N GLY A 113 12.92 5.57 7.96
CA GLY A 113 13.69 6.29 6.93
C GLY A 113 14.94 6.96 7.51
N LEU A 114 14.80 7.61 8.67
CA LEU A 114 15.91 8.19 9.42
C LEU A 114 16.98 7.16 9.81
N LEU A 115 16.56 6.03 10.40
CA LEU A 115 17.47 5.05 10.99
C LEU A 115 18.09 4.10 9.95
N LEU A 116 17.30 3.61 9.00
CA LEU A 116 17.75 2.63 8.01
C LEU A 116 18.30 3.28 6.74
N PHE A 117 17.65 4.34 6.25
CA PHE A 117 17.99 4.98 4.98
C PHE A 117 18.81 6.27 5.15
N LYS A 118 19.01 6.74 6.39
CA LYS A 118 19.76 7.96 6.73
C LYS A 118 19.21 9.21 6.02
N ASP A 119 17.90 9.26 5.84
CA ASP A 119 17.26 10.42 5.24
C ASP A 119 17.52 11.68 6.09
N LYS A 120 17.75 12.82 5.42
CA LYS A 120 17.89 14.10 6.12
C LYS A 120 16.49 14.70 6.37
N ILE A 121 16.00 14.58 7.60
CA ILE A 121 14.79 15.28 8.02
C ILE A 121 15.12 16.75 8.30
N THR A 122 14.40 17.66 7.65
CA THR A 122 14.44 19.11 7.93
C THR A 122 13.46 19.47 9.05
N LEU A 123 13.69 20.60 9.72
CA LEU A 123 12.79 21.12 10.76
C LEU A 123 11.34 21.28 10.25
N THR A 124 11.19 21.62 8.97
CA THR A 124 9.89 21.74 8.29
C THR A 124 9.13 20.42 8.20
N ASN A 125 9.82 19.30 7.94
CA ASN A 125 9.19 17.98 7.93
C ASN A 125 8.67 17.60 9.32
N LEU A 126 9.38 17.97 10.38
CA LEU A 126 8.95 17.72 11.77
C LEU A 126 7.67 18.50 12.10
N ILE A 127 7.58 19.77 11.68
CA ILE A 127 6.35 20.56 11.82
C ILE A 127 5.20 19.92 11.01
N GLY A 128 5.49 19.46 9.79
CA GLY A 128 4.50 18.74 8.96
C GLY A 128 3.94 17.49 9.63
N VAL A 129 4.77 16.74 10.36
CA VAL A 129 4.34 15.58 11.17
C VAL A 129 3.35 16.00 12.25
N VAL A 130 3.65 17.06 13.00
CA VAL A 130 2.76 17.58 14.04
C VAL A 130 1.42 18.01 13.44
N VAL A 131 1.44 18.69 12.29
CA VAL A 131 0.22 19.09 11.57
C VAL A 131 -0.58 17.87 11.10
N CYS A 132 0.06 16.82 10.60
CA CYS A 132 -0.62 15.58 10.22
C CYS A 132 -1.29 14.90 11.41
N ILE A 133 -0.65 14.88 12.58
CA ILE A 133 -1.23 14.34 13.82
C ILE A 133 -2.44 15.17 14.26
N VAL A 134 -2.32 16.50 14.25
CA VAL A 134 -3.44 17.40 14.60
C VAL A 134 -4.61 17.20 13.64
N GLY A 135 -4.35 17.15 12.33
CA GLY A 135 -5.36 16.89 11.31
C GLY A 135 -6.04 15.53 11.51
N LEU A 136 -5.28 14.50 11.85
CA LEU A 136 -5.80 13.17 12.16
C LEU A 136 -6.73 13.19 13.39
N VAL A 137 -6.32 13.87 14.47
CA VAL A 137 -7.14 14.02 15.67
C VAL A 137 -8.43 14.76 15.36
N MET A 138 -8.39 15.82 14.54
CA MET A 138 -9.59 16.54 14.13
C MET A 138 -10.53 15.69 13.27
N VAL A 139 -10.01 14.93 12.31
CA VAL A 139 -10.82 14.05 11.45
C VAL A 139 -11.44 12.89 12.22
N ASN A 140 -10.76 12.41 13.27
CA ASN A 140 -11.23 11.29 14.09
C ASN A 140 -12.09 11.74 15.30
N ARG A 141 -12.14 13.04 15.61
CA ARG A 141 -13.08 13.58 16.60
C ARG A 141 -14.46 13.68 15.95
N LYS A 142 -15.37 12.81 16.40
CA LYS A 142 -16.82 12.98 16.20
C LYS A 142 -17.31 14.22 16.94
#